data_AF-A0ABD6EUZ7-F1
#
_entry.id   AF-A0ABD6EUZ7-F1
#
_cell.length_a   1.000
_cell.length_b   1.000
_cell.length_c   1.000
_cell.angle_alpha   90.00
_cell.angle_beta   90.00
_cell.angle_gamma   90.00
#
_symmetry.space_group_name_H-M   'P 1'
#
loop_
_entity.id
_entity.type
_entity.pdbx_description
1 polymer ?
#
loop_
_entity_poly.entity_id
_entity_poly.type
_entity_poly.pdbx_seq_one_letter_code
_entity_poly.pdbx_strand_id
1 'polypeptide(L)'
;MYFLYLLFLSVTVVQSQRFTKDIIHFCDPNVTSSCGPDGKCMPRKTGNRCKCPSGFMGKACKRPCQDIYKSCDQWKEESRCTWAHPISPFFEDNCAASCHQCVIGKTKLVTPLPPILEPLAWLIGRWETETTAGLRYPASMVGPYREVLEIVNSDVPMFDRPPLNITVRAESVDGSDHHVEVGFITGKPFKEDTGFMRRISGDKRIDKVAIEMVSNAGLITIEEGYLKNRRIKLALKYERTIFPTDDPNYIKNSSRSFKLISRNRLREHGKIVDRNGKVRQWSKQYRKTFDYLSPVFI
;
A
#
# COMPACT_ATOMS: atom_id res chain seq x y z
N MET A 1 -67.87 -11.23 25.77
CA MET A 1 -66.99 -11.97 24.85
C MET A 1 -65.59 -11.38 24.99
N TYR A 2 -64.81 -11.91 25.93
CA TYR A 2 -63.45 -11.44 26.26
C TYR A 2 -62.46 -12.03 25.25
N PHE A 3 -61.64 -11.21 24.61
CA PHE A 3 -60.46 -11.67 23.88
C PHE A 3 -59.21 -11.14 24.58
N LEU A 4 -58.54 -12.02 25.31
CA LEU A 4 -57.22 -11.83 25.89
C LEU A 4 -56.17 -11.89 24.76
N TYR A 5 -55.38 -10.83 24.59
CA TYR A 5 -54.16 -10.88 23.79
C TYR A 5 -52.97 -11.18 24.70
N LEU A 6 -52.40 -12.39 24.56
CA LEU A 6 -51.13 -12.79 25.16
C LEU A 6 -49.97 -12.25 24.30
N LEU A 7 -49.30 -11.22 24.82
CA LEU A 7 -48.04 -10.71 24.27
C LEU A 7 -46.89 -11.60 24.77
N PHE A 8 -46.39 -12.48 23.89
CA PHE A 8 -45.12 -13.18 24.09
C PHE A 8 -43.96 -12.21 23.82
N LEU A 9 -43.31 -11.74 24.88
CA LEU A 9 -42.02 -11.05 24.82
C LEU A 9 -40.91 -12.08 24.56
N SER A 10 -40.46 -12.18 23.32
CA SER A 10 -39.23 -12.90 22.96
C SER A 10 -38.02 -12.06 23.39
N VAL A 11 -37.34 -12.51 24.44
CA VAL A 11 -36.05 -11.96 24.86
C VAL A 11 -35.01 -12.37 23.81
N THR A 12 -34.66 -11.46 22.91
CA THR A 12 -33.52 -11.64 22.02
C THR A 12 -32.25 -11.44 22.84
N VAL A 13 -31.53 -12.53 23.11
CA VAL A 13 -30.18 -12.48 23.65
C VAL A 13 -29.28 -11.85 22.58
N VAL A 14 -28.99 -10.56 22.73
CA VAL A 14 -27.97 -9.88 21.92
C VAL A 14 -26.61 -10.41 22.36
N GLN A 15 -26.10 -11.42 21.66
CA GLN A 15 -24.69 -11.78 21.75
C GLN A 15 -23.87 -10.58 21.24
N SER A 16 -23.29 -9.82 22.17
CA SER A 16 -22.25 -8.84 21.89
C SER A 16 -21.10 -9.54 21.15
N GLN A 17 -21.01 -9.34 19.84
CA GLN A 17 -19.82 -9.69 19.07
C GLN A 17 -18.64 -8.91 19.67
N ARG A 18 -17.77 -9.60 20.42
CA ARG A 18 -16.47 -9.04 20.82
C ARG A 18 -15.62 -8.89 19.56
N PHE A 19 -15.66 -7.70 18.96
CA PHE A 19 -14.67 -7.30 17.96
C PHE A 19 -13.32 -7.13 18.66
N THR A 20 -12.53 -8.20 18.74
CA THR A 20 -11.11 -8.05 19.09
C THR A 20 -10.42 -7.49 17.85
N LYS A 21 -10.23 -6.18 17.78
CA LYS A 21 -9.34 -5.56 16.79
C LYS A 21 -7.99 -6.27 16.87
N ASP A 22 -7.61 -7.00 15.84
CA ASP A 22 -6.28 -7.62 15.81
C ASP A 22 -5.21 -6.52 15.89
N ILE A 23 -4.28 -6.72 16.83
CA ILE A 23 -3.24 -5.74 17.16
C ILE A 23 -2.09 -5.84 16.15
N ILE A 24 -1.75 -4.72 15.51
CA ILE A 24 -0.60 -4.64 14.59
C ILE A 24 0.68 -4.41 15.39
N HIS A 25 1.64 -5.34 15.24
CA HIS A 25 2.97 -5.23 15.83
C HIS A 25 3.98 -4.84 14.74
N PHE A 26 4.72 -3.75 14.94
CA PHE A 26 5.79 -3.32 14.02
C PHE A 26 7.16 -3.91 14.34
N CYS A 27 7.30 -4.58 15.49
CA CYS A 27 8.49 -5.31 15.87
C CYS A 27 8.16 -6.59 16.67
N ASP A 28 9.14 -7.47 16.79
CA ASP A 28 9.05 -8.73 17.53
C ASP A 28 10.11 -8.73 18.65
N PRO A 29 9.70 -8.75 19.93
CA PRO A 29 10.62 -8.77 21.07
C PRO A 29 11.57 -9.98 21.07
N ASN A 30 11.18 -11.08 20.42
CA ASN A 30 11.99 -12.30 20.33
C ASN A 30 13.01 -12.25 19.19
N VAL A 31 12.94 -11.22 18.33
CA VAL A 31 13.87 -11.03 17.21
C VAL A 31 14.69 -9.77 17.49
N THR A 32 15.94 -9.97 17.89
CA THR A 32 16.89 -8.90 18.28
C THR A 32 17.03 -7.81 17.21
N SER A 33 17.05 -8.19 15.94
CA SER A 33 17.19 -7.27 14.81
C SER A 33 15.87 -6.66 14.31
N SER A 34 14.73 -6.87 14.99
CA SER A 34 13.42 -6.41 14.50
C SER A 34 13.29 -4.89 14.47
N CYS A 35 14.05 -4.19 15.32
CA CYS A 35 14.12 -2.74 15.38
C CYS A 35 15.40 -2.14 14.77
N GLY A 36 16.18 -2.92 14.03
CA GLY A 36 17.51 -2.50 13.56
C GLY A 36 18.57 -2.63 14.66
N PRO A 37 19.82 -2.22 14.39
CA PRO A 37 20.94 -2.42 15.32
C PRO A 37 20.81 -1.61 16.62
N ASP A 38 20.29 -0.39 16.53
CA ASP A 38 20.24 0.56 17.66
C ASP A 38 18.85 0.71 18.28
N GLY A 39 17.88 -0.07 17.81
CA GLY A 39 16.49 -0.01 18.24
C GLY A 39 16.11 -1.13 19.20
N LYS A 40 15.21 -0.85 20.15
CA LYS A 40 14.65 -1.86 21.06
C LYS A 40 13.16 -2.05 20.81
N CYS A 41 12.72 -3.29 20.65
CA CYS A 41 11.29 -3.58 20.55
C CYS A 41 10.62 -3.45 21.92
N MET A 42 9.62 -2.58 22.02
CA MET A 42 8.85 -2.30 23.23
C MET A 42 7.48 -2.98 23.12
N PRO A 43 7.15 -3.93 24.01
CA PRO A 43 5.82 -4.50 24.09
C PRO A 43 4.79 -3.44 24.50
N ARG A 44 3.66 -3.36 23.79
CA ARG A 44 2.52 -2.51 24.18
C ARG A 44 1.21 -3.26 23.98
N LYS A 45 0.18 -2.91 24.77
CA LYS A 45 -1.18 -3.47 24.64
C LYS A 45 -1.80 -3.16 23.27
N THR A 46 -1.44 -2.03 22.67
CA THR A 46 -1.88 -1.58 21.33
C THR A 46 -0.95 -2.03 20.20
N GLY A 47 0.05 -2.85 20.52
CA GLY A 47 0.97 -3.45 19.56
C GLY A 47 2.41 -2.99 19.73
N ASN A 48 3.35 -3.88 19.44
CA ASN A 48 4.77 -3.61 19.73
C ASN A 48 5.31 -2.51 18.81
N ARG A 49 6.16 -1.64 19.37
CA ARG A 49 6.79 -0.50 18.68
C ARG A 49 8.29 -0.46 18.95
N CYS A 50 9.05 0.06 18.00
CA CYS A 50 10.48 0.28 18.21
C CYS A 50 10.72 1.56 19.00
N LYS A 51 11.49 1.46 20.08
CA LYS A 51 12.18 2.60 20.68
C LYS A 51 13.47 2.81 19.89
N CYS A 52 13.57 3.95 19.20
CA CYS A 52 14.64 4.25 18.28
C CYS A 52 15.62 5.30 18.85
N PRO A 53 16.82 5.42 18.26
CA PRO A 53 17.72 6.54 18.52
C PRO A 53 17.06 7.89 18.22
N SER A 54 17.60 8.96 18.81
CA SER A 54 17.12 10.33 18.56
C SER A 54 17.09 10.63 17.06
N GLY A 55 16.02 11.27 16.61
CA GLY A 55 15.82 11.60 15.19
C GLY A 55 15.20 10.49 14.34
N PHE A 56 14.93 9.30 14.88
CA PHE A 56 14.39 8.18 14.12
C PHE A 56 13.16 7.54 14.77
N MET A 57 12.35 6.87 13.96
CA MET A 57 11.18 6.11 14.37
C MET A 57 10.78 5.05 13.31
N GLY A 58 9.62 4.41 13.51
CA GLY A 58 9.04 3.45 12.56
C GLY A 58 9.68 2.06 12.63
N LYS A 59 9.31 1.19 11.69
CA LYS A 59 9.84 -0.18 11.64
C LYS A 59 11.34 -0.18 11.37
N ALA A 60 12.06 -0.96 12.16
CA ALA A 60 13.52 -1.05 12.09
C ALA A 60 14.26 0.29 12.25
N CYS A 61 13.61 1.31 12.84
CA CYS A 61 14.16 2.66 13.04
C CYS A 61 14.68 3.32 11.75
N LYS A 62 14.04 3.05 10.61
CA LYS A 62 14.51 3.50 9.29
C LYS A 62 13.92 4.83 8.84
N ARG A 63 12.89 5.33 9.52
CA ARG A 63 12.18 6.55 9.13
C ARG A 63 12.63 7.70 10.04
N PRO A 64 12.89 8.90 9.50
CA PRO A 64 13.10 10.08 10.33
C PRO A 64 11.90 10.33 11.26
N CYS A 65 12.18 10.82 12.47
CA CYS A 65 11.17 11.28 13.41
C CYS A 65 10.51 12.55 12.86
N GLN A 66 9.24 12.43 12.50
CA GLN A 66 8.43 13.51 11.96
C GLN A 66 6.95 13.16 12.10
N ASP A 67 6.13 14.20 12.21
CA ASP A 67 4.68 14.10 12.12
C ASP A 67 4.24 13.93 10.66
N ILE A 68 3.22 13.12 10.44
CA ILE A 68 2.74 12.75 9.12
C ILE A 68 1.59 13.64 8.67
N TYR A 69 0.69 13.99 9.59
CA TYR A 69 -0.46 14.84 9.30
C TYR A 69 -0.18 16.28 9.72
N LYS A 70 -0.63 17.23 8.90
CA LYS A 70 -0.57 18.66 9.23
C LYS A 70 -1.43 19.02 10.46
N SER A 71 -2.40 18.18 10.81
CA SER A 71 -3.28 18.35 11.98
C SER A 71 -2.69 17.85 13.30
N CYS A 72 -1.44 17.36 13.32
CA CYS A 72 -0.85 16.81 14.54
C CYS A 72 -0.75 17.83 15.68
N ASP A 73 -0.46 19.11 15.39
CA ASP A 73 -0.42 20.18 16.39
C ASP A 73 -1.80 20.38 17.06
N GLN A 74 -2.86 20.46 16.25
CA GLN A 74 -4.23 20.56 16.77
C GLN A 74 -4.61 19.33 17.61
N TRP A 75 -4.27 18.12 17.15
CA TRP A 75 -4.60 16.91 17.90
C TRP A 75 -3.84 16.80 19.22
N LYS A 76 -2.64 17.38 19.30
CA LYS A 76 -1.91 17.52 20.56
C LYS A 76 -2.64 18.42 21.54
N GLU A 77 -3.12 19.58 21.09
CA GLU A 77 -3.92 20.51 21.92
C GLU A 77 -5.21 19.86 22.43
N GLU A 78 -5.87 19.07 21.58
CA GLU A 78 -7.04 18.26 21.94
C GLU A 78 -6.71 17.03 22.81
N SER A 79 -5.47 16.87 23.26
CA SER A 79 -4.99 15.75 24.08
C SER A 79 -5.22 14.35 23.47
N ARG A 80 -5.29 14.26 22.13
CA ARG A 80 -5.60 13.02 21.39
C ARG A 80 -4.57 11.92 21.59
N CYS A 81 -3.31 12.30 21.79
CA CYS A 81 -2.24 11.36 22.13
C CYS A 81 -2.53 10.58 23.42
N THR A 82 -3.20 11.19 24.40
CA THR A 82 -3.44 10.58 25.72
C THR A 82 -4.77 9.86 25.78
N TRP A 83 -5.87 10.53 25.40
CA TRP A 83 -7.21 9.95 25.57
C TRP A 83 -7.47 8.81 24.58
N ALA A 84 -6.89 8.85 23.38
CA ALA A 84 -7.10 7.81 22.37
C ALA A 84 -6.15 6.63 22.53
N HIS A 85 -5.05 6.77 23.28
CA HIS A 85 -4.03 5.73 23.45
C HIS A 85 -4.59 4.36 23.88
N PRO A 86 -5.56 4.25 24.81
CA PRO A 86 -6.14 2.95 25.17
C PRO A 86 -6.92 2.27 24.05
N ILE A 87 -7.37 3.05 23.05
CA ILE A 87 -8.31 2.62 22.01
C ILE A 87 -7.57 2.43 20.67
N SER A 88 -6.57 3.26 20.38
CA SER A 88 -5.89 3.29 19.10
C SER A 88 -4.46 3.86 19.23
N PRO A 89 -3.44 3.20 18.65
CA PRO A 89 -2.09 3.74 18.55
C PRO A 89 -1.95 4.79 17.43
N PHE A 90 -3.03 5.14 16.72
CA PHE A 90 -3.01 5.99 15.53
C PHE A 90 -2.24 7.30 15.73
N PHE A 91 -2.54 8.06 16.79
CA PHE A 91 -1.91 9.37 17.01
C PHE A 91 -0.43 9.22 17.38
N GLU A 92 -0.06 8.23 18.18
CA GLU A 92 1.35 7.96 18.50
C GLU A 92 2.17 7.55 17.28
N ASP A 93 1.58 6.77 16.38
CA ASP A 93 2.24 6.26 15.18
C ASP A 93 2.38 7.33 14.08
N ASN A 94 1.37 8.22 13.95
CA ASN A 94 1.31 9.21 12.88
C ASN A 94 1.72 10.62 13.30
N CYS A 95 1.63 10.96 14.58
CA CYS A 95 2.00 12.25 15.16
C CYS A 95 3.07 12.06 16.24
N ALA A 96 4.10 11.28 15.91
CA ALA A 96 5.07 10.80 16.89
C ALA A 96 5.90 11.91 17.55
N ALA A 97 6.19 13.01 16.85
CA ALA A 97 6.90 14.14 17.46
C ALA A 97 5.95 14.91 18.38
N SER A 98 4.76 15.25 17.90
CA SER A 98 3.70 15.90 18.69
C SER A 98 3.28 15.11 19.93
N CYS A 99 3.21 13.78 19.82
CA CYS A 99 2.86 12.85 20.89
C CYS A 99 4.07 12.37 21.71
N HIS A 100 5.24 13.01 21.56
CA HIS A 100 6.45 12.73 22.34
C HIS A 100 6.96 11.28 22.27
N GLN A 101 6.67 10.57 21.18
CA GLN A 101 7.16 9.21 20.93
C GLN A 101 8.58 9.20 20.35
N CYS A 102 9.00 10.31 19.73
CA CYS A 102 10.35 10.52 19.25
C CYS A 102 10.74 12.01 19.31
N VAL A 103 12.04 12.29 19.17
CA VAL A 103 12.58 13.65 19.08
C VAL A 103 12.98 13.92 17.63
N ILE A 104 12.56 15.06 17.09
CA ILE A 104 12.87 15.46 15.71
C ILE A 104 14.40 15.55 15.55
N GLY A 105 14.90 14.93 14.48
CA GLY A 105 16.32 14.89 14.16
C GLY A 105 16.75 16.02 13.24
N LYS A 106 17.93 15.87 12.64
CA LYS A 106 18.47 16.79 11.62
C LYS A 106 17.93 16.52 10.21
N THR A 107 17.12 15.48 10.05
CA THR A 107 16.62 15.05 8.74
C THR A 107 15.13 14.78 8.78
N LYS A 108 14.46 14.98 7.64
CA LYS A 108 13.05 14.67 7.43
C LYS A 108 12.80 14.14 6.03
N LEU A 109 11.65 13.50 5.80
CA LEU A 109 11.16 13.25 4.45
C LEU A 109 10.37 14.47 3.98
N VAL A 110 10.46 14.80 2.69
CA VAL A 110 9.65 15.87 2.10
C VAL A 110 8.15 15.54 2.21
N THR A 111 7.79 14.31 1.86
CA THR A 111 6.45 13.76 2.08
C THR A 111 6.55 12.59 3.07
N PRO A 112 6.06 12.75 4.31
CA PRO A 112 6.13 11.71 5.32
C PRO A 112 5.50 10.40 4.86
N LEU A 113 6.13 9.27 5.20
CA LEU A 113 5.60 7.93 4.91
C LEU A 113 4.74 7.43 6.08
N PRO A 114 3.43 7.20 5.89
CA PRO A 114 2.59 6.59 6.90
C PRO A 114 3.08 5.18 7.30
N PRO A 115 3.01 4.79 8.59
CA PRO A 115 3.54 3.50 9.06
C PRO A 115 2.91 2.29 8.36
N ILE A 116 1.62 2.39 8.03
CA ILE A 116 0.88 1.33 7.33
C ILE A 116 1.42 1.07 5.91
N LEU A 117 2.11 2.04 5.29
CA LEU A 117 2.72 1.95 3.97
C LEU A 117 4.20 1.57 4.02
N GLU A 118 4.84 1.46 5.19
CA GLU A 118 6.22 1.02 5.34
C GLU A 118 6.52 -0.34 4.65
N PRO A 119 5.62 -1.34 4.62
CA PRO A 119 5.84 -2.57 3.84
C PRO A 119 5.99 -2.35 2.33
N LEU A 120 5.43 -1.27 1.79
CA LEU A 120 5.49 -0.88 0.37
C LEU A 120 6.60 0.15 0.08
N ALA A 121 7.34 0.61 1.10
CA ALA A 121 8.37 1.64 0.97
C ALA A 121 9.40 1.37 -0.14
N TRP A 122 9.71 0.10 -0.40
CA TRP A 122 10.68 -0.29 -1.42
C TRP A 122 10.23 -0.01 -2.86
N LEU A 123 8.94 0.18 -3.08
CA LEU A 123 8.35 0.45 -4.39
C LEU A 123 8.33 1.95 -4.71
N ILE A 124 8.34 2.81 -3.69
CA ILE A 124 8.33 4.27 -3.82
C ILE A 124 9.61 4.75 -4.51
N GLY A 125 9.45 5.60 -5.51
CA GLY A 125 10.53 6.08 -6.37
C GLY A 125 10.06 6.41 -7.79
N ARG A 126 10.95 7.05 -8.55
CA ARG A 126 10.87 7.12 -10.01
C ARG A 126 11.75 6.02 -10.60
N TRP A 127 11.16 5.25 -11.51
CA TRP A 127 11.73 4.05 -12.10
C TRP A 127 11.65 4.16 -13.62
N GLU A 128 12.75 3.91 -14.31
CA GLU A 128 12.83 4.08 -15.77
C GLU A 128 13.33 2.81 -16.44
N THR A 129 12.82 2.52 -17.64
CA THR A 129 13.21 1.38 -18.46
C THR A 129 13.10 1.70 -19.95
N GLU A 130 13.88 0.98 -20.75
CA GLU A 130 13.77 0.95 -22.20
C GLU A 130 13.59 -0.50 -22.64
N THR A 131 12.70 -0.74 -23.59
CA THR A 131 12.37 -2.09 -24.07
C THR A 131 12.79 -2.27 -25.52
N THR A 132 12.85 -3.54 -25.96
CA THR A 132 13.12 -3.91 -27.36
C THR A 132 11.87 -4.41 -28.07
N ALA A 133 10.71 -4.40 -27.40
CA ALA A 133 9.45 -4.92 -27.92
C ALA A 133 8.28 -4.12 -27.34
N GLY A 134 7.16 -4.07 -28.06
CA GLY A 134 5.96 -3.31 -27.66
C GLY A 134 5.06 -3.99 -26.62
N LEU A 135 5.35 -5.23 -26.22
CA LEU A 135 4.50 -5.95 -25.26
C LEU A 135 4.55 -5.28 -23.88
N ARG A 136 3.40 -4.77 -23.43
CA ARG A 136 3.21 -4.21 -22.09
C ARG A 136 1.78 -4.36 -21.60
N TYR A 137 1.57 -3.95 -20.35
CA TYR A 137 0.27 -3.94 -19.69
C TYR A 137 -0.23 -2.51 -19.46
N PRO A 138 -1.55 -2.27 -19.55
CA PRO A 138 -2.57 -3.23 -20.00
C PRO A 138 -2.64 -3.37 -21.53
N ALA A 139 -2.22 -2.34 -22.26
CA ALA A 139 -2.22 -2.31 -23.73
C ALA A 139 -0.79 -2.27 -24.29
N SER A 140 -0.53 -3.01 -25.38
CA SER A 140 0.79 -3.03 -26.03
C SER A 140 1.05 -1.75 -26.82
N MET A 141 2.32 -1.35 -26.93
CA MET A 141 2.77 -0.27 -27.81
C MET A 141 2.96 -0.77 -29.25
N VAL A 142 2.99 0.16 -30.20
CA VAL A 142 3.31 -0.11 -31.62
C VAL A 142 4.72 -0.72 -31.80
N GLY A 143 5.69 -0.36 -30.95
CA GLY A 143 7.07 -0.80 -31.07
C GLY A 143 7.86 -0.77 -29.75
N PRO A 144 9.20 -0.86 -29.80
CA PRO A 144 10.07 -0.59 -28.66
C PRO A 144 9.73 0.76 -28.02
N TYR A 145 9.84 0.86 -26.70
CA TYR A 145 9.38 2.04 -25.97
C TYR A 145 10.23 2.35 -24.74
N ARG A 146 10.16 3.60 -24.30
CA ARG A 146 10.66 4.07 -23.01
C ARG A 146 9.50 4.17 -22.04
N GLU A 147 9.73 3.85 -20.78
CA GLU A 147 8.69 3.94 -19.76
C GLU A 147 9.21 4.45 -18.43
N VAL A 148 8.43 5.37 -17.84
CA VAL A 148 8.62 5.93 -16.52
C VAL A 148 7.49 5.45 -15.61
N LEU A 149 7.84 4.69 -14.59
CA LEU A 149 6.96 4.30 -13.49
C LEU A 149 7.28 5.17 -12.27
N GLU A 150 6.32 5.97 -11.85
CA GLU A 150 6.45 6.87 -10.71
C GLU A 150 5.47 6.48 -9.61
N ILE A 151 5.99 6.23 -8.42
CA ILE A 151 5.20 5.84 -7.26
C ILE A 151 5.58 6.76 -6.10
N VAL A 152 4.59 7.50 -5.59
CA VAL A 152 4.77 8.53 -4.57
C VAL A 152 3.74 8.39 -3.46
N ASN A 153 4.06 8.91 -2.28
CA ASN A 153 3.08 9.04 -1.21
C ASN A 153 1.98 10.02 -1.63
N SER A 154 0.73 9.67 -1.38
CA SER A 154 -0.38 10.60 -1.55
C SER A 154 -0.37 11.63 -0.42
N ASP A 155 -0.63 12.90 -0.75
CA ASP A 155 -0.84 13.93 0.25
C ASP A 155 -2.16 13.65 1.00
N VAL A 156 -2.04 13.28 2.26
CA VAL A 156 -3.13 12.78 3.09
C VAL A 156 -4.04 13.91 3.59
N PRO A 157 -5.37 13.70 3.48
CA PRO A 157 -6.20 13.75 4.68
C PRO A 157 -7.00 12.44 4.88
N MET A 158 -6.57 11.34 4.26
CA MET A 158 -7.23 10.04 4.39
C MET A 158 -6.83 9.35 5.69
N PHE A 159 -7.79 9.21 6.60
CA PHE A 159 -7.63 8.41 7.80
C PHE A 159 -7.63 6.91 7.48
N ASP A 160 -6.97 6.13 8.32
CA ASP A 160 -6.89 4.66 8.28
C ASP A 160 -6.01 4.10 7.13
N ARG A 161 -6.41 4.31 5.87
CA ARG A 161 -5.76 3.70 4.70
C ARG A 161 -5.35 4.73 3.65
N PRO A 162 -4.23 5.45 3.87
CA PRO A 162 -3.65 6.29 2.83
C PRO A 162 -3.18 5.43 1.64
N PRO A 163 -3.47 5.83 0.39
CA PRO A 163 -2.93 5.17 -0.78
C PRO A 163 -1.50 5.65 -1.11
N LEU A 164 -0.85 4.95 -2.04
CA LEU A 164 0.24 5.53 -2.84
C LEU A 164 -0.32 5.92 -4.21
N ASN A 165 0.10 7.07 -4.72
CA ASN A 165 -0.17 7.43 -6.11
C ASN A 165 0.80 6.66 -7.01
N ILE A 166 0.28 6.11 -8.10
CA ILE A 166 1.05 5.45 -9.15
C ILE A 166 0.75 6.13 -10.48
N THR A 167 1.80 6.37 -11.26
CA THR A 167 1.71 6.91 -12.61
C THR A 167 2.66 6.14 -13.51
N VAL A 168 2.20 5.77 -14.69
CA VAL A 168 3.00 5.12 -15.74
C VAL A 168 2.92 5.98 -16.99
N ARG A 169 4.06 6.34 -17.57
CA ARG A 169 4.15 7.04 -18.85
C ARG A 169 5.01 6.20 -19.78
N ALA A 170 4.47 5.80 -20.92
CA ALA A 170 5.18 5.05 -21.94
C ALA A 170 5.12 5.80 -23.28
N GLU A 171 6.24 5.83 -23.98
CA GLU A 171 6.39 6.48 -25.29
C GLU A 171 7.22 5.58 -26.20
N SER A 172 6.70 5.31 -27.40
CA SER A 172 7.43 4.53 -28.40
C SER A 172 8.71 5.25 -28.84
N VAL A 173 9.73 4.50 -29.25
CA VAL A 173 11.04 5.07 -29.64
C VAL A 173 10.93 6.02 -30.84
N ASP A 174 9.95 5.82 -31.70
CA ASP A 174 9.63 6.68 -32.85
C ASP A 174 8.70 7.86 -32.50
N GLY A 175 8.19 7.94 -31.27
CA GLY A 175 7.30 9.00 -30.80
C GLY A 175 5.89 8.97 -31.40
N SER A 176 5.49 7.86 -32.05
CA SER A 176 4.17 7.73 -32.67
C SER A 176 3.06 7.34 -31.69
N ASP A 177 3.43 6.76 -30.55
CA ASP A 177 2.51 6.14 -29.59
C ASP A 177 2.84 6.54 -28.16
N HIS A 178 1.84 7.05 -27.44
CA HIS A 178 1.97 7.58 -26.09
C HIS A 178 0.86 7.06 -25.18
N HIS A 179 1.26 6.39 -24.11
CA HIS A 179 0.33 5.92 -23.09
C HIS A 179 0.63 6.56 -21.74
N VAL A 180 -0.43 6.94 -21.05
CA VAL A 180 -0.41 7.46 -19.70
C VAL A 180 -1.44 6.69 -18.88
N GLU A 181 -1.00 6.20 -17.73
CA GLU A 181 -1.84 5.54 -16.74
C GLU A 181 -1.66 6.22 -15.39
N VAL A 182 -2.75 6.42 -14.67
CA VAL A 182 -2.76 6.99 -13.32
C VAL A 182 -3.63 6.15 -12.42
N GLY A 183 -3.31 6.12 -11.13
CA GLY A 183 -4.01 5.25 -10.21
C GLY A 183 -3.49 5.28 -8.79
N PHE A 184 -3.94 4.29 -8.02
CA PHE A 184 -3.62 4.14 -6.61
C PHE A 184 -3.17 2.73 -6.27
N ILE A 185 -2.24 2.63 -5.32
CA ILE A 185 -1.85 1.38 -4.67
C ILE A 185 -2.37 1.42 -3.24
N THR A 186 -3.16 0.43 -2.85
CA THR A 186 -3.64 0.27 -1.48
C THR A 186 -3.06 -0.98 -0.85
N GLY A 187 -2.70 -0.89 0.43
CA GLY A 187 -2.14 -1.99 1.20
C GLY A 187 -3.03 -2.35 2.40
N LYS A 188 -3.15 -3.65 2.68
CA LYS A 188 -3.76 -4.17 3.89
C LYS A 188 -2.83 -5.15 4.60
N PRO A 189 -2.20 -4.76 5.72
CA PRO A 189 -1.51 -5.69 6.58
C PRO A 189 -2.38 -6.89 6.98
N PHE A 190 -1.80 -8.09 6.99
CA PHE A 190 -2.51 -9.34 7.28
C PHE A 190 -3.24 -9.33 8.63
N LYS A 191 -2.57 -8.78 9.65
CA LYS A 191 -3.06 -8.75 11.04
C LYS A 191 -4.08 -7.64 11.30
N GLU A 192 -4.58 -6.98 10.26
CA GLU A 192 -5.48 -5.86 10.43
C GLU A 192 -6.94 -6.29 10.21
N ASP A 193 -7.70 -6.35 11.29
CA ASP A 193 -9.13 -6.63 11.26
C ASP A 193 -9.91 -5.32 11.06
N THR A 194 -9.83 -4.74 9.86
CA THR A 194 -10.80 -3.72 9.45
C THR A 194 -12.09 -4.44 9.10
N GLY A 195 -13.17 -4.16 9.84
CA GLY A 195 -14.47 -4.86 9.83
C GLY A 195 -15.25 -4.94 8.51
N PHE A 196 -14.61 -4.72 7.36
CA PHE A 196 -15.18 -4.79 6.02
C PHE A 196 -14.76 -6.04 5.23
N MET A 197 -13.87 -6.90 5.74
CA MET A 197 -13.55 -8.17 5.08
C MET A 197 -13.61 -9.34 6.04
N ARG A 198 -14.42 -10.34 5.67
CA ARG A 198 -14.54 -11.62 6.37
C ARG A 198 -13.15 -12.25 6.55
N ARG A 199 -12.76 -12.50 7.79
CA ARG A 199 -11.56 -13.25 8.17
C ARG A 199 -11.61 -14.62 7.47
N ILE A 200 -10.78 -14.84 6.45
CA ILE A 200 -10.63 -16.17 5.85
C ILE A 200 -9.68 -16.92 6.78
N SER A 201 -10.27 -17.67 7.72
CA SER A 201 -9.55 -18.57 8.62
C SER A 201 -8.71 -19.56 7.81
N GLY A 202 -7.39 -19.47 7.95
CA GLY A 202 -6.43 -20.38 7.31
C GLY A 202 -5.39 -19.70 6.41
N ASP A 203 -5.55 -18.42 6.10
CA ASP A 203 -4.60 -17.74 5.21
C ASP A 203 -3.28 -17.42 5.93
N LYS A 204 -2.17 -17.73 5.25
CA LYS A 204 -0.80 -17.55 5.78
C LYS A 204 -0.56 -16.04 5.98
N ARG A 205 0.31 -15.65 6.94
CA ARG A 205 0.74 -14.27 7.21
C ARG A 205 1.16 -13.50 5.93
N ILE A 206 0.21 -12.91 5.22
CA ILE A 206 0.41 -12.34 3.89
C ILE A 206 -0.37 -11.02 3.80
N ASP A 207 0.36 -9.93 3.59
CA ASP A 207 -0.24 -8.62 3.41
C ASP A 207 -0.92 -8.55 2.03
N LYS A 208 -2.14 -8.00 1.98
CA LYS A 208 -2.87 -7.80 0.72
C LYS A 208 -2.49 -6.47 0.10
N VAL A 209 -2.55 -6.42 -1.23
CA VAL A 209 -2.29 -5.21 -2.01
C VAL A 209 -3.22 -5.18 -3.21
N ALA A 210 -3.70 -4.00 -3.55
CA ALA A 210 -4.44 -3.76 -4.79
C ALA A 210 -3.84 -2.59 -5.56
N ILE A 211 -3.94 -2.65 -6.89
CA ILE A 211 -3.58 -1.56 -7.79
C ILE A 211 -4.80 -1.28 -8.68
N GLU A 212 -5.24 -0.03 -8.65
CA GLU A 212 -6.36 0.48 -9.43
C GLU A 212 -5.80 1.52 -10.41
N MET A 213 -6.01 1.33 -11.72
CA MET A 213 -5.46 2.19 -12.76
C MET A 213 -6.52 2.60 -13.77
N VAL A 214 -6.37 3.80 -14.32
CA VAL A 214 -7.08 4.31 -15.49
C VAL A 214 -6.05 4.76 -16.53
N SER A 215 -6.30 4.46 -17.80
CA SER A 215 -5.40 4.74 -18.93
C SER A 215 -6.04 5.66 -19.96
N ASN A 216 -5.23 6.50 -20.61
CA ASN A 216 -5.60 7.23 -21.82
C ASN A 216 -5.90 6.30 -23.02
N ALA A 217 -5.51 5.03 -22.95
CA ALA A 217 -5.94 3.99 -23.87
C ALA A 217 -7.38 3.48 -23.59
N GLY A 218 -8.17 4.21 -22.81
CA GLY A 218 -9.57 3.89 -22.56
C GLY A 218 -9.82 2.67 -21.68
N LEU A 219 -8.82 2.28 -20.87
CA LEU A 219 -8.84 1.09 -20.02
C LEU A 219 -8.86 1.44 -18.54
N ILE A 220 -9.67 0.74 -17.77
CA ILE A 220 -9.71 0.76 -16.31
C ILE A 220 -9.43 -0.65 -15.82
N THR A 221 -8.48 -0.80 -14.88
CA THR A 221 -8.10 -2.10 -14.34
C THR A 221 -8.04 -2.06 -12.82
N ILE A 222 -8.57 -3.09 -12.18
CA ILE A 222 -8.36 -3.37 -10.74
C ILE A 222 -7.66 -4.71 -10.64
N GLU A 223 -6.47 -4.70 -10.08
CA GLU A 223 -5.70 -5.90 -9.78
C GLU A 223 -5.55 -6.07 -8.27
N GLU A 224 -5.80 -7.28 -7.78
CA GLU A 224 -5.63 -7.62 -6.37
C GLU A 224 -4.62 -8.75 -6.20
N GLY A 225 -3.92 -8.74 -5.07
CA GLY A 225 -3.17 -9.89 -4.64
C GLY A 225 -2.43 -9.64 -3.35
N TYR A 226 -1.14 -9.97 -3.33
CA TYR A 226 -0.39 -10.03 -2.08
C TYR A 226 1.05 -9.53 -2.18
N LEU A 227 1.51 -9.01 -1.05
CA LEU A 227 2.88 -8.64 -0.77
C LEU A 227 3.53 -9.71 0.11
N LYS A 228 4.64 -10.27 -0.37
CA LYS A 228 5.50 -11.17 0.41
C LYS A 228 6.95 -11.02 -0.01
N ASN A 229 7.87 -10.86 0.94
CA ASN A 229 9.32 -10.82 0.69
C ASN A 229 9.74 -9.80 -0.39
N ARG A 230 9.24 -8.54 -0.32
CA ARG A 230 9.49 -7.48 -1.33
C ARG A 230 9.11 -7.89 -2.76
N ARG A 231 8.08 -8.74 -2.85
CA ARG A 231 7.44 -9.12 -4.09
C ARG A 231 5.94 -8.92 -3.97
N ILE A 232 5.38 -8.20 -4.93
CA ILE A 232 3.94 -8.08 -5.13
C ILE A 232 3.55 -9.04 -6.24
N LYS A 233 2.47 -9.78 -6.04
CA LYS A 233 1.82 -10.59 -7.07
C LYS A 233 0.37 -10.18 -7.14
N LEU A 234 -0.10 -9.89 -8.34
CA LEU A 234 -1.40 -9.33 -8.64
C LEU A 234 -2.08 -10.21 -9.67
N ALA A 235 -3.40 -10.29 -9.57
CA ALA A 235 -4.28 -10.88 -10.56
C ALA A 235 -5.39 -9.87 -10.88
N LEU A 236 -5.74 -9.77 -12.15
CA LEU A 236 -6.86 -8.95 -12.59
C LEU A 236 -8.16 -9.43 -11.95
N LYS A 237 -8.90 -8.48 -11.38
CA LYS A 237 -10.23 -8.70 -10.80
C LYS A 237 -11.32 -8.00 -11.59
N TYR A 238 -10.99 -6.82 -12.08
CA TYR A 238 -11.91 -6.02 -12.87
C TYR A 238 -11.16 -5.36 -14.01
N GLU A 239 -11.78 -5.36 -15.18
CA GLU A 239 -11.35 -4.61 -16.34
C GLU A 239 -12.58 -3.98 -16.97
N ARG A 240 -12.40 -2.75 -17.48
CA ARG A 240 -13.40 -2.07 -18.28
C ARG A 240 -12.70 -1.28 -19.38
N THR A 241 -13.15 -1.48 -20.61
CA THR A 241 -12.77 -0.70 -21.77
C THR A 241 -13.94 0.16 -22.24
N ILE A 242 -13.64 1.34 -22.80
CA ILE A 242 -14.61 2.16 -23.54
C ILE A 242 -14.79 1.68 -24.99
N PHE A 243 -13.88 0.84 -25.48
CA PHE A 243 -13.92 0.27 -26.81
C PHE A 243 -14.81 -0.99 -26.85
N PRO A 244 -15.30 -1.40 -28.03
CA PRO A 244 -16.13 -2.59 -28.16
C PRO A 244 -15.47 -3.84 -27.56
N THR A 245 -16.26 -4.73 -26.97
CA THR A 245 -15.81 -6.01 -26.39
C THR A 245 -15.20 -6.98 -27.41
N ASP A 246 -15.30 -6.64 -28.69
CA ASP A 246 -14.74 -7.41 -29.81
C ASP A 246 -13.34 -6.94 -30.20
N ASP A 247 -12.77 -5.97 -29.46
CA ASP A 247 -11.38 -5.57 -29.59
C ASP A 247 -10.46 -6.79 -29.30
N PRO A 248 -9.57 -7.17 -30.23
CA PRO A 248 -8.59 -8.24 -30.01
C PRO A 248 -7.66 -8.00 -28.81
N ASN A 249 -7.60 -6.77 -28.28
CA ASN A 249 -6.86 -6.43 -27.07
C ASN A 249 -7.62 -6.69 -25.77
N TYR A 250 -8.87 -7.18 -25.83
CA TYR A 250 -9.65 -7.51 -24.64
C TYR A 250 -8.92 -8.50 -23.72
N ILE A 251 -8.74 -8.10 -22.46
CA ILE A 251 -8.00 -8.88 -21.45
C ILE A 251 -8.98 -9.79 -20.72
N LYS A 252 -8.97 -11.08 -21.05
CA LYS A 252 -9.77 -12.09 -20.33
C LYS A 252 -9.23 -12.35 -18.93
N ASN A 253 -7.90 -12.43 -18.79
CA ASN A 253 -7.24 -12.60 -17.51
C ASN A 253 -5.82 -12.04 -17.58
N SER A 254 -5.30 -11.55 -16.46
CA SER A 254 -3.89 -11.20 -16.39
C SER A 254 -3.32 -11.41 -15.00
N SER A 255 -1.99 -11.57 -14.96
CA SER A 255 -1.23 -11.56 -13.73
C SER A 255 0.00 -10.69 -13.89
N ARG A 256 0.28 -9.87 -12.87
CA ARG A 256 1.42 -8.96 -12.84
C ARG A 256 2.17 -9.14 -11.55
N SER A 257 3.49 -8.96 -11.58
CA SER A 257 4.30 -9.05 -10.37
C SER A 257 5.47 -8.09 -10.40
N PHE A 258 5.66 -7.42 -9.26
CA PHE A 258 6.79 -6.53 -9.01
C PHE A 258 7.72 -7.19 -8.00
N LYS A 259 9.01 -7.22 -8.28
CA LYS A 259 10.02 -7.76 -7.37
C LYS A 259 11.22 -6.82 -7.29
N LEU A 260 11.57 -6.38 -6.08
CA LEU A 260 12.82 -5.69 -5.88
C LEU A 260 14.00 -6.66 -6.04
N ILE A 261 14.86 -6.42 -7.03
CA ILE A 261 16.07 -7.22 -7.28
C ILE A 261 17.24 -6.67 -6.45
N SER A 262 17.40 -5.35 -6.46
CA SER A 262 18.39 -4.62 -5.65
C SER A 262 17.83 -3.23 -5.32
N ARG A 263 18.53 -2.44 -4.51
CA ARG A 263 18.07 -1.08 -4.09
C ARG A 263 17.59 -0.22 -5.27
N ASN A 264 18.28 -0.32 -6.41
CA ASN A 264 18.01 0.50 -7.61
C ASN A 264 17.52 -0.32 -8.81
N ARG A 265 17.11 -1.58 -8.61
CA ARG A 265 16.58 -2.43 -9.69
C ARG A 265 15.26 -3.08 -9.30
N LEU A 266 14.21 -2.74 -10.03
CA LEU A 266 12.87 -3.30 -9.90
C LEU A 266 12.59 -4.17 -11.12
N ARG A 267 12.04 -5.37 -10.94
CA ARG A 267 11.57 -6.20 -12.05
C ARG A 267 10.06 -6.24 -12.05
N GLU A 268 9.47 -5.95 -13.20
CA GLU A 268 8.08 -6.28 -13.50
C GLU A 268 8.05 -7.49 -14.42
N HIS A 269 7.14 -8.42 -14.12
CA HIS A 269 6.79 -9.50 -15.01
C HIS A 269 5.29 -9.62 -15.06
N GLY A 270 4.74 -9.80 -16.24
CA GLY A 270 3.32 -10.08 -16.38
C GLY A 270 2.96 -10.99 -17.53
N LYS A 271 1.72 -11.43 -17.47
CA LYS A 271 1.07 -12.36 -18.38
C LYS A 271 -0.34 -11.85 -18.65
N ILE A 272 -0.70 -11.72 -19.92
CA ILE A 272 -2.08 -11.46 -20.37
C ILE A 272 -2.56 -12.70 -21.12
N VAL A 273 -3.80 -13.09 -20.85
CA VAL A 273 -4.57 -14.04 -21.63
C VAL A 273 -5.68 -13.24 -22.30
N ASP A 274 -5.69 -13.23 -23.62
CA ASP A 274 -6.75 -12.54 -24.38
C ASP A 274 -8.04 -13.39 -24.44
N ARG A 275 -9.06 -12.84 -25.10
CA ARG A 275 -10.35 -13.53 -25.32
C ARG A 275 -10.21 -14.89 -26.01
N ASN A 276 -9.27 -14.98 -26.95
CA ASN A 276 -9.00 -16.18 -27.76
C ASN A 276 -8.11 -17.20 -27.02
N GLY A 277 -7.69 -16.91 -25.79
CA GLY A 277 -6.83 -17.76 -25.00
C GLY A 277 -5.34 -17.65 -25.36
N LYS A 278 -4.96 -16.74 -26.27
CA LYS A 278 -3.56 -16.49 -26.60
C LYS A 278 -2.89 -15.85 -25.40
N VAL A 279 -1.72 -16.38 -25.08
CA VAL A 279 -0.93 -15.94 -23.95
C VAL A 279 0.16 -14.98 -24.43
N ARG A 280 0.17 -13.78 -23.88
CA ARG A 280 1.27 -12.81 -24.03
C ARG A 280 1.99 -12.67 -22.70
N GLN A 281 3.32 -12.71 -22.71
CA GLN A 281 4.15 -12.54 -21.50
C GLN A 281 5.24 -11.53 -21.78
N TRP A 282 5.57 -10.74 -20.76
CA TRP A 282 6.68 -9.78 -20.82
C TRP A 282 7.43 -9.77 -19.48
N SER A 283 8.67 -9.31 -19.54
CA SER A 283 9.48 -9.04 -18.36
C SER A 283 10.34 -7.82 -18.65
N LYS A 284 10.26 -6.80 -17.79
CA LYS A 284 11.08 -5.59 -17.89
C LYS A 284 11.75 -5.29 -16.56
N GLN A 285 12.90 -4.64 -16.64
CA GLN A 285 13.66 -4.21 -15.47
C GLN A 285 13.81 -2.70 -15.49
N TYR A 286 13.44 -2.08 -14.38
CA TYR A 286 13.60 -0.65 -14.19
C TYR A 286 14.84 -0.35 -13.38
N ARG A 287 15.42 0.81 -13.68
CA ARG A 287 16.43 1.47 -12.85
C ARG A 287 15.76 2.57 -12.04
N LYS A 288 16.04 2.63 -10.73
CA LYS A 288 15.61 3.77 -9.90
C LYS A 288 16.39 5.01 -10.32
N THR A 289 15.70 6.07 -10.73
CA THR A 289 16.30 7.37 -11.07
C THR A 289 16.07 8.42 -9.99
N PHE A 290 15.01 8.27 -9.18
CA PHE A 290 14.75 9.12 -8.03
C PHE A 290 14.20 8.33 -6.84
N ASP A 291 14.67 8.67 -5.63
CA ASP A 291 14.25 8.02 -4.38
C ASP A 291 13.56 9.03 -3.45
N TYR A 292 12.22 9.10 -3.52
CA TYR A 292 11.39 10.02 -2.72
C TYR A 292 11.48 9.79 -1.20
N LEU A 293 12.03 8.65 -0.77
CA LEU A 293 12.26 8.36 0.64
C LEU A 293 13.67 8.71 1.11
N SER A 294 14.47 9.40 0.28
CA SER A 294 15.74 9.97 0.71
C SER A 294 15.49 11.15 1.65
N PRO A 295 15.99 11.10 2.91
CA PRO A 295 15.81 12.21 3.83
C PRO A 295 16.56 13.46 3.35
N VAL A 296 15.95 14.62 3.58
CA VAL A 296 16.57 15.94 3.40
C VAL A 296 16.98 16.49 4.77
N PHE A 297 18.01 17.34 4.80
CA PHE A 297 18.40 18.05 6.03
C PHE A 297 17.38 19.14 6.37
N ILE A 298 17.16 19.33 7.67
CA ILE A 298 16.30 20.39 8.25
C ILE A 298 17.17 21.59 8.59
#